data_AF-A0A6L7TJ71-F1
#
_entry.id   AF-A0A6L7TJ71-F1
#
_cell.length_a   1.000
_cell.length_b   1.000
_cell.length_c   1.000
_cell.angle_alpha   90.00
_cell.angle_beta   90.00
_cell.angle_gamma   90.00
#
_symmetry.space_group_name_H-M   'P 1'
#
loop_
_entity.id
_entity.type
_entity.pdbx_description
1 polymer ?
#
loop_
_entity_poly.entity_id
_entity_poly.type
_entity_poly.pdbx_seq_one_letter_code
_entity_poly.pdbx_strand_id
1 'polypeptide(L)'
;MTTDPAGDDESVFGEVWPLVREWRRLWRGHSAQGRGLEWVSTRARILELELELLEERGMTLPPETEPLRGLDRAAQLNWRREALADFRRRRARLELLRLLRRALSPWSWRR
;
A
#
# COMPACT_ATOMS: atom_id res chain seq x y z
N MET A 1 -32.23 -6.42 19.22
CA MET A 1 -31.13 -6.55 18.26
C MET A 1 -29.90 -6.02 18.96
N THR A 2 -29.08 -6.91 19.51
CA THR A 2 -27.94 -6.53 20.38
C THR A 2 -26.80 -6.09 19.48
N THR A 3 -26.59 -4.77 19.38
CA THR A 3 -25.33 -4.19 18.92
C THR A 3 -24.31 -4.49 20.02
N ASP A 4 -23.54 -5.55 19.82
CA ASP A 4 -22.27 -5.76 20.53
C ASP A 4 -21.47 -4.45 20.39
N PRO A 5 -20.97 -3.83 21.47
CA PRO A 5 -20.03 -2.74 21.31
C PRO A 5 -18.78 -3.39 20.72
N ALA A 6 -18.58 -3.24 19.42
CA ALA A 6 -17.27 -3.45 18.82
C ALA A 6 -16.31 -2.60 19.66
N GLY A 7 -15.58 -3.25 20.57
CA GLY A 7 -14.64 -2.58 21.46
C GLY A 7 -13.79 -1.69 20.58
N ASP A 8 -13.70 -0.42 20.94
CA ASP A 8 -13.02 0.62 20.16
C ASP A 8 -11.73 0.00 19.58
N ASP A 9 -11.62 -0.10 18.25
CA ASP A 9 -10.53 -0.82 17.60
C ASP A 9 -9.16 -0.32 18.13
N GLU A 10 -9.11 0.93 18.59
CA GLU A 10 -8.00 1.52 19.33
C GLU A 10 -7.60 0.76 20.60
N SER A 11 -8.56 0.27 21.38
CA SER A 11 -8.34 -0.58 22.54
C SER A 11 -7.83 -1.99 22.17
N VAL A 12 -8.13 -2.46 20.96
CA VAL A 12 -7.71 -3.79 20.46
C VAL A 12 -6.31 -3.74 19.85
N PHE A 13 -6.02 -2.72 19.05
CA PHE A 13 -4.76 -2.56 18.34
C PHE A 13 -3.72 -1.73 19.11
N GLY A 14 -4.14 -1.00 20.15
CA GLY A 14 -3.28 -0.21 21.04
C GLY A 14 -2.34 0.71 20.25
N GLU A 15 -1.05 0.62 20.53
CA GLU A 15 0.00 1.42 19.88
C GLU A 15 0.09 1.24 18.36
N VAL A 16 -0.45 0.14 17.83
CA VAL A 16 -0.42 -0.20 16.40
C VAL A 16 -1.64 0.37 15.66
N TRP A 17 -2.65 0.86 16.39
CA TRP A 17 -3.87 1.44 15.82
C TRP A 17 -3.62 2.53 14.77
N PRO A 18 -2.67 3.47 14.93
CA PRO A 18 -2.40 4.47 13.90
C PRO A 18 -2.03 3.88 12.54
N LEU A 19 -1.22 2.81 12.54
CA LEU A 19 -0.78 2.09 11.33
C LEU A 19 -1.94 1.31 10.70
N VAL A 20 -2.73 0.61 11.52
CA VAL A 20 -3.93 -0.12 11.06
C VAL A 20 -4.95 0.85 10.47
N ARG A 21 -5.17 2.00 11.10
CA ARG A 21 -6.07 3.04 10.63
C ARG A 21 -5.61 3.64 9.30
N GLU A 22 -4.31 3.92 9.16
CA GLU A 22 -3.74 4.38 7.89
C GLU A 22 -3.91 3.33 6.80
N TRP A 23 -3.56 2.06 7.08
CA TRP A 23 -3.71 0.95 6.14
C TRP A 23 -5.16 0.79 5.69
N ARG A 24 -6.13 0.75 6.61
CA ARG A 24 -7.56 0.66 6.30
C ARG A 24 -8.05 1.84 5.46
N ARG A 25 -7.55 3.06 5.72
CA ARG A 25 -7.92 4.25 4.95
C ARG A 25 -7.39 4.16 3.53
N LEU A 26 -6.12 3.80 3.36
CA LEU A 26 -5.49 3.67 2.04
C LEU A 26 -6.12 2.51 1.26
N TRP A 27 -6.34 1.37 1.90
CA TRP A 27 -6.95 0.20 1.28
C TRP A 27 -8.36 0.48 0.76
N ARG A 28 -9.23 1.11 1.57
CA ARG A 28 -10.60 1.48 1.16
C ARG A 28 -10.62 2.47 0.00
N GLY A 29 -9.65 3.38 -0.06
CA GLY A 29 -9.53 4.34 -1.15
C GLY A 29 -8.80 3.80 -2.38
N HIS A 30 -8.20 2.61 -2.31
CA HIS A 30 -7.35 2.08 -3.36
C HIS A 30 -8.13 1.16 -4.31
N SER A 31 -8.19 1.54 -5.59
CA SER A 31 -8.75 0.67 -6.62
C SER A 31 -7.78 -0.44 -7.01
N ALA A 32 -8.29 -1.66 -7.20
CA ALA A 32 -7.50 -2.79 -7.71
C ALA A 32 -6.88 -2.50 -9.10
N GLN A 33 -7.57 -1.67 -9.89
CA GLN A 33 -7.09 -1.18 -11.19
C GLN A 33 -6.83 0.32 -11.07
N GLY A 34 -5.58 0.73 -11.25
CA GLY A 34 -5.23 2.14 -11.33
C GLY A 34 -3.92 2.38 -12.04
N ARG A 35 -3.64 3.66 -12.32
CA ARG A 35 -2.50 4.10 -13.13
C ARG A 35 -1.94 5.39 -12.58
N GLY A 36 -0.69 5.68 -12.94
CA GLY A 36 -0.03 6.92 -12.59
C GLY A 36 0.71 6.88 -11.26
N LEU A 37 1.41 7.99 -10.98
CA LEU A 37 2.36 8.09 -9.86
C LEU A 37 1.67 8.00 -8.50
N GLU A 38 0.51 8.62 -8.34
CA GLU A 38 -0.26 8.59 -7.09
C GLU A 38 -0.70 7.17 -6.76
N TRP A 39 -1.29 6.45 -7.72
CA TRP A 39 -1.72 5.07 -7.52
C TRP A 39 -0.55 4.14 -7.17
N VAL A 40 0.58 4.27 -7.87
CA VAL A 40 1.82 3.52 -7.56
C VAL A 40 2.34 3.83 -6.16
N SER A 41 2.28 5.10 -5.74
CA SER A 41 2.75 5.54 -4.42
C SER A 41 1.84 5.03 -3.31
N THR A 42 0.52 5.10 -3.50
CA THR A 42 -0.47 4.54 -2.56
C THR A 42 -0.32 3.03 -2.43
N ARG A 43 -0.13 2.30 -3.54
CA ARG A 43 0.10 0.85 -3.48
C ARG A 43 1.39 0.49 -2.76
N ALA A 44 2.47 1.24 -3.00
CA ALA A 44 3.73 1.05 -2.27
C ALA A 44 3.54 1.28 -0.77
N ARG A 45 2.85 2.36 -0.36
CA ARG A 45 2.59 2.66 1.06
C ARG A 45 1.73 1.58 1.73
N ILE A 46 0.74 1.04 1.03
CA ILE A 46 -0.06 -0.09 1.52
C ILE A 46 0.84 -1.30 1.79
N LEU A 47 1.71 -1.68 0.85
CA LEU A 47 2.62 -2.82 1.02
C LEU A 47 3.64 -2.61 2.15
N GLU A 48 4.11 -1.37 2.35
CA GLU A 48 4.98 -1.01 3.49
C GLU A 48 4.25 -1.23 4.81
N LEU A 49 3.02 -0.73 4.94
CA LEU A 49 2.20 -0.92 6.15
C LEU A 49 1.87 -2.40 6.37
N GLU A 50 1.58 -3.16 5.31
CA GLU A 50 1.36 -4.61 5.43
C GLU A 50 2.60 -5.33 5.95
N LEU A 51 3.79 -5.00 5.44
CA LEU A 51 5.04 -5.59 5.92
C LEU A 51 5.31 -5.20 7.38
N GLU A 52 5.16 -3.93 7.75
CA GLU A 52 5.35 -3.46 9.14
C GLU A 52 4.40 -4.17 10.12
N LEU A 53 3.13 -4.32 9.72
CA LEU A 53 2.12 -4.98 10.54
C LEU A 53 2.33 -6.50 10.63
N LEU A 54 2.71 -7.17 9.53
CA LEU A 54 2.89 -8.62 9.46
C LEU A 54 4.24 -9.11 10.02
N GLU A 55 5.31 -8.34 9.81
CA GLU A 55 6.69 -8.70 10.16
C GLU A 55 7.08 -8.18 11.54
N GLU A 56 6.91 -6.88 11.80
CA GLU A 56 7.38 -6.27 13.05
C GLU A 56 6.40 -6.47 14.20
N ARG A 57 5.10 -6.44 13.90
CA ARG A 57 4.03 -6.53 14.92
C ARG A 57 3.35 -7.88 14.97
N GLY A 58 3.74 -8.81 14.10
CA GLY A 58 3.23 -10.18 14.08
C GLY A 58 1.71 -10.28 13.85
N MET A 59 1.07 -9.23 13.34
CA MET A 59 -0.37 -9.20 13.16
C MET A 59 -0.79 -10.03 11.95
N THR A 60 -1.81 -10.87 12.12
CA THR A 60 -2.55 -11.46 11.02
C THR A 60 -3.57 -10.45 10.52
N LEU A 61 -3.19 -9.62 9.55
CA LEU A 61 -4.15 -8.83 8.78
C LEU A 61 -4.80 -9.76 7.76
N PRO A 62 -6.11 -10.07 7.86
CA PRO A 62 -6.77 -10.71 6.73
C PRO A 62 -6.86 -9.67 5.60
N PRO A 63 -6.32 -9.92 4.41
CA PRO A 63 -6.82 -9.21 3.25
C PRO A 63 -8.26 -9.69 3.06
N GLU A 64 -9.25 -8.82 3.30
CA GLU A 64 -10.67 -9.13 3.11
C GLU A 64 -11.02 -9.62 1.68
N THR A 65 -10.08 -9.49 0.74
CA THR A 65 -10.29 -9.72 -0.69
C THR A 65 -9.39 -10.78 -1.33
N GLU A 66 -8.39 -11.31 -0.61
CA GLU A 66 -7.52 -12.38 -1.14
C GLU A 66 -7.56 -13.60 -0.22
N PRO A 67 -8.23 -14.70 -0.60
CA PRO A 67 -8.19 -15.91 0.19
C PRO A 67 -6.74 -16.39 0.25
N LEU A 68 -6.13 -16.27 1.44
CA LEU A 68 -4.78 -16.73 1.81
C LEU A 68 -4.63 -18.26 1.79
N ARG A 69 -5.35 -18.95 0.89
CA ARG A 69 -5.38 -20.42 0.85
C ARG A 69 -4.09 -20.95 0.25
N GLY A 70 -3.17 -21.40 1.10
CA GLY A 70 -2.13 -22.36 0.75
C GLY A 70 -0.71 -21.83 0.56
N LEU A 71 -0.44 -20.54 0.78
CA LEU A 71 0.93 -20.00 0.80
C LEU A 71 1.47 -19.90 2.23
N ASP A 72 2.67 -20.44 2.44
CA ASP A 72 3.44 -20.25 3.67
C ASP A 72 3.61 -18.75 3.96
N ARG A 73 3.58 -18.36 5.24
CA ARG A 73 3.77 -16.98 5.72
C ARG A 73 5.06 -16.38 5.15
N ALA A 74 6.13 -17.17 5.06
CA ALA A 74 7.38 -16.73 4.47
C ALA A 74 7.24 -16.38 2.97
N ALA A 75 6.50 -17.18 2.21
CA ALA A 75 6.22 -16.90 0.80
C ALA A 75 5.37 -15.64 0.62
N GLN A 76 4.39 -15.42 1.51
CA GLN A 76 3.56 -14.21 1.49
C GLN A 76 4.37 -12.93 1.78
N LEU A 77 5.29 -12.99 2.75
CA LEU A 77 6.18 -11.86 3.05
C LEU A 77 7.13 -11.58 1.89
N ASN A 78 7.73 -12.62 1.30
CA ASN A 78 8.61 -12.47 0.14
C ASN A 78 7.87 -11.86 -1.06
N TRP A 79 6.67 -12.34 -1.37
CA TRP A 79 5.84 -11.76 -2.43
C TRP A 79 5.56 -10.27 -2.18
N ARG A 80 5.22 -9.87 -0.95
CA ARG A 80 5.00 -8.46 -0.59
C ARG A 80 6.26 -7.61 -0.74
N ARG A 81 7.42 -8.13 -0.34
CA ARG A 81 8.71 -7.44 -0.51
C ARG A 81 9.07 -7.24 -1.98
N GLU A 82 8.90 -8.28 -2.79
CA GLU A 82 9.13 -8.21 -4.23
C GLU A 82 8.18 -7.21 -4.90
N ALA A 83 6.89 -7.26 -4.56
CA ALA A 83 5.90 -6.32 -5.04
C ALA A 83 6.28 -4.87 -4.65
N LEU A 84 6.71 -4.64 -3.40
CA LEU A 84 7.14 -3.32 -2.95
C LEU A 84 8.36 -2.82 -3.75
N ALA A 85 9.35 -3.69 -3.98
CA ALA A 85 10.51 -3.35 -4.80
C ALA A 85 10.09 -2.97 -6.24
N ASP A 86 9.13 -3.68 -6.82
CA ASP A 86 8.58 -3.36 -8.13
C ASP A 86 7.86 -2.01 -8.17
N PHE A 87 7.02 -1.72 -7.18
CA PHE A 87 6.32 -0.43 -7.12
C PHE A 87 7.27 0.74 -6.88
N ARG A 88 8.31 0.56 -6.06
CA ARG A 88 9.38 1.57 -5.89
C ARG A 88 10.13 1.82 -7.20
N ARG A 89 10.47 0.76 -7.94
CA ARG A 89 11.09 0.89 -9.27
C ARG A 89 10.18 1.60 -10.26
N ARG A 90 8.89 1.26 -10.29
CA ARG A 90 7.89 1.94 -11.13
C ARG A 90 7.75 3.41 -10.77
N ARG A 91 7.72 3.74 -9.47
CA ARG A 91 7.67 5.12 -8.98
C ARG A 91 8.87 5.92 -9.50
N ALA A 92 10.08 5.42 -9.30
CA ALA A 92 11.30 6.08 -9.77
C ALA A 92 11.28 6.32 -11.28
N ARG A 93 10.81 5.34 -12.07
CA ARG A 93 10.64 5.49 -13.52
C ARG A 93 9.61 6.58 -13.87
N LEU A 94 8.47 6.62 -13.20
CA LEU A 94 7.42 7.61 -13.45
C LEU A 94 7.86 9.02 -13.06
N GLU A 95 8.60 9.16 -11.95
CA GLU A 95 9.21 10.44 -11.55
C GLU A 95 10.24 10.89 -12.59
N LEU A 96 11.10 9.99 -13.07
CA LEU A 96 12.05 10.30 -14.15
C LEU A 96 11.33 10.73 -15.44
N LEU A 97 10.30 10.01 -15.87
CA LEU A 97 9.51 10.37 -17.05
C LEU A 97 8.83 11.74 -16.88
N ARG A 98 8.34 12.06 -15.67
CA ARG A 98 7.77 13.38 -15.37
C ARG A 98 8.82 14.48 -15.49
N LEU A 99 10.04 14.24 -15.01
CA LEU A 99 11.16 15.18 -15.15
C LEU A 99 11.56 15.38 -16.62
N LEU A 100 11.71 14.29 -17.38
CA LEU A 100 12.02 14.35 -18.81
C LEU A 100 10.96 15.10 -19.60
N ARG A 101 9.67 14.83 -19.34
CA ARG A 101 8.57 15.56 -19.96
C ARG A 101 8.60 17.05 -19.63
N ARG A 102 8.95 17.41 -18.39
CA ARG A 102 9.12 18.81 -17.97
C ARG A 102 10.32 19.49 -18.64
N ALA A 103 11.40 18.75 -18.88
CA ALA A 103 12.59 19.23 -19.58
C ALA A 103 12.40 19.35 -21.11
N LEU A 104 11.46 18.61 -21.69
CA LEU A 104 11.11 18.68 -23.12
C LEU A 104 10.03 19.73 -23.43
N SER A 105 9.21 20.12 -22.43
CA SER A 105 8.22 21.19 -22.57
C SER A 105 8.71 22.65 -22.74
N PRO A 106 9.99 23.06 -22.52
CA PRO A 106 10.42 24.43 -22.80
C PRO A 106 10.62 24.73 -24.29
N TRP A 107 10.66 23.72 -25.17
CA TRP A 107 10.97 23.90 -26.58
C TRP A 107 9.75 24.14 -27.49
N SER A 108 8.53 24.00 -26.98
CA SER A 108 7.30 24.21 -27.78
C SER A 108 6.75 25.65 -27.75
N TRP A 109 7.45 26.59 -27.12
CA TRP A 109 7.03 28.01 -27.01
C TRP A 109 7.91 29.00 -27.80
N ARG A 110 8.76 28.50 -28.71
CA ARG A 110 9.46 29.34 -29.71
C ARG A 110 9.03 28.92 -31.12
N ARG A 111 7.82 29.29 -31.53
CA ARG A 111 7.48 29.49 -32.95
C ARG A 111 6.34 30.45 -33.11
#